data_AF-D9PIA2-F1
#
_entry.id   AF-D9PIA2-F1
#
_cell.length_a   1.000
_cell.length_b   1.000
_cell.length_c   1.000
_cell.angle_alpha   90.00
_cell.angle_beta   90.00
_cell.angle_gamma   90.00
#
_symmetry.space_group_name_H-M   'P 1'
#
loop_
_entity.id
_entity.type
_entity.pdbx_description
1 polymer ?
#
loop_
_entity_poly.entity_id
_entity_poly.type
_entity_poly.pdbx_seq_one_letter_code
_entity_poly.pdbx_strand_id
1 'polypeptide(L)'
;MSYQAVIRNSSNALVVSKVIGMKISILQGSTAGTAVYVETQTPTSNANGLVTLEIGGGTVVSGNLASIDWANGPYFIKTETDPTGGTSYTITGTSQLLSVPYALHAKTAENGFSGNYDDLLNIPEIPSAISQLLNDAGYLTTEADGSVTNELQALSISNDTIYLSNGGFVKLPAGFD
;
A
#
# COMPACT_ATOMS: atom_id res chain seq x y z
N MET A 1 -5.78 -11.42 16.91
CA MET A 1 -4.53 -12.18 17.25
C MET A 1 -4.87 -13.44 18.02
N SER A 2 -4.41 -14.62 17.59
CA SER A 2 -4.75 -15.89 18.24
C SER A 2 -4.10 -16.04 19.62
N TYR A 3 -4.88 -16.42 20.63
CA TYR A 3 -4.41 -16.68 21.99
C TYR A 3 -4.98 -17.98 22.53
N GLN A 4 -4.15 -18.73 23.27
CA GLN A 4 -4.54 -19.96 23.93
C GLN A 4 -3.97 -19.99 25.35
N ALA A 5 -4.77 -20.51 26.28
CA ALA A 5 -4.35 -20.69 27.67
C ALA A 5 -4.98 -21.94 28.29
N VAL A 6 -4.26 -22.58 29.20
CA VAL A 6 -4.80 -23.66 30.03
C VAL A 6 -5.18 -23.08 31.39
N ILE A 7 -6.45 -23.24 31.77
CA ILE A 7 -6.99 -22.67 32.99
C ILE A 7 -6.95 -23.69 34.13
N ARG A 8 -6.37 -23.26 35.26
CA ARG A 8 -6.28 -24.03 36.50
C ARG A 8 -6.87 -23.23 37.66
N ASN A 9 -7.48 -23.92 38.61
CA ASN A 9 -7.97 -23.30 39.84
C ASN A 9 -6.87 -23.22 40.92
N SER A 10 -7.22 -22.70 42.11
CA SER A 10 -6.29 -22.55 43.24
C SER A 10 -5.69 -23.87 43.76
N SER A 11 -6.36 -25.00 43.51
CA SER A 11 -5.85 -26.35 43.82
C SER A 11 -5.03 -26.95 42.67
N ASN A 12 -4.68 -26.16 41.66
CA ASN A 12 -3.95 -26.57 40.46
C ASN A 12 -4.70 -27.58 39.55
N ALA A 13 -5.99 -27.80 39.80
CA ALA A 13 -6.84 -28.66 38.99
C ALA A 13 -7.32 -27.92 37.72
N LEU A 14 -7.48 -28.66 36.62
CA LEU A 14 -7.98 -28.12 35.36
C LEU A 14 -9.42 -27.64 35.52
N VAL A 15 -9.72 -26.47 34.96
CA VAL A 15 -11.08 -25.95 34.86
C VAL A 15 -11.63 -26.33 33.50
N VAL A 16 -12.46 -27.37 33.44
CA VAL A 16 -12.90 -28.02 32.20
C VAL A 16 -14.37 -27.74 31.90
N SER A 17 -14.71 -27.51 30.62
CA SER A 17 -16.09 -27.29 30.17
C SER A 17 -16.84 -26.20 30.94
N LYS A 18 -16.13 -25.12 31.27
CA LYS A 18 -16.69 -23.95 31.97
C LYS A 18 -16.46 -22.69 31.16
N VAL A 19 -17.41 -21.77 31.28
CA VAL A 19 -17.24 -20.38 30.82
C VAL A 19 -16.23 -19.71 31.74
N ILE A 20 -15.24 -19.05 31.14
CA ILE A 20 -14.15 -18.37 31.83
C ILE A 20 -14.27 -16.88 31.55
N GLY A 21 -14.25 -16.05 32.60
CA GLY A 21 -14.24 -14.60 32.44
C GLY A 21 -12.81 -14.15 32.18
N MET A 22 -12.57 -13.45 31.09
CA MET A 22 -11.24 -12.94 30.74
C MET A 22 -11.30 -11.45 30.41
N LYS A 23 -10.32 -10.70 30.89
CA LYS A 23 -10.03 -9.32 30.47
C LYS A 23 -8.62 -9.28 29.90
N ILE A 24 -8.50 -8.74 28.70
CA ILE A 24 -7.24 -8.67 27.96
C ILE A 24 -6.91 -7.20 27.78
N SER A 25 -5.68 -6.82 28.13
CA SER A 25 -5.17 -5.47 27.98
C SER A 25 -3.88 -5.48 27.18
N ILE A 26 -3.73 -4.53 26.25
CA ILE A 26 -2.46 -4.25 25.58
C ILE A 26 -1.81 -3.08 26.31
N LEU A 27 -0.66 -3.32 26.92
CA LEU A 27 0.13 -2.32 27.66
C LEU A 27 1.29 -1.83 26.79
N GLN A 28 1.58 -0.53 26.83
CA GLN A 28 2.70 0.06 26.10
C GLN A 28 3.90 0.33 27.02
N GLY A 29 5.12 0.05 26.52
CA GLY A 29 6.39 0.42 27.14
C GLY A 29 6.90 -0.53 28.21
N SER A 30 6.04 -1.03 29.11
CA SER A 30 6.44 -2.00 30.15
C SER A 30 5.29 -2.92 30.58
N THR A 31 5.61 -3.94 31.40
CA THR A 31 4.62 -4.85 32.00
C THR A 31 3.63 -4.16 32.96
N ALA A 32 3.93 -2.93 33.38
CA ALA A 32 3.07 -2.07 34.18
C ALA A 32 2.71 -0.76 33.46
N GLY A 33 2.91 -0.70 32.14
CA GLY A 33 2.66 0.48 31.34
C GLY A 33 1.17 0.78 31.15
N THR A 34 0.87 1.89 30.48
CA THR A 34 -0.50 2.31 30.20
C THR A 34 -1.20 1.32 29.27
N ALA A 35 -2.43 0.95 29.63
CA ALA A 35 -3.28 0.14 28.75
C ALA A 35 -3.80 1.00 27.59
N VAL A 36 -3.35 0.69 26.37
CA VAL A 36 -3.78 1.37 25.13
C VAL A 36 -5.01 0.72 24.51
N TYR A 37 -5.34 -0.50 24.93
CA TYR A 37 -6.53 -1.23 24.52
C TYR A 37 -6.93 -2.22 25.61
N VAL A 38 -8.23 -2.35 25.86
CA VAL A 38 -8.81 -3.30 26.82
C VAL A 38 -10.09 -3.91 26.25
N GLU A 39 -10.22 -5.23 26.32
CA GLU A 39 -11.44 -5.98 25.97
C GLU A 39 -11.77 -7.04 27.03
N THR A 40 -13.02 -7.51 27.04
CA THR A 40 -13.46 -8.67 27.81
C THR A 40 -13.94 -9.80 26.90
N GLN A 41 -13.73 -11.03 27.35
CA GLN A 41 -14.12 -12.25 26.64
C GLN A 41 -14.63 -13.32 27.61
N THR A 42 -15.48 -14.22 27.10
CA THR A 42 -16.10 -15.32 27.87
C THR A 42 -15.91 -16.69 27.20
N PRO A 43 -14.67 -17.11 26.87
CA PRO A 43 -14.44 -18.40 26.23
C PRO A 43 -14.86 -19.56 27.13
N THR A 44 -15.23 -20.68 26.50
CA THR A 44 -15.49 -21.94 27.21
C THR A 44 -14.26 -22.84 27.12
N SER A 45 -13.79 -23.36 28.25
CA SER A 45 -12.65 -24.29 28.27
C SER A 45 -13.04 -25.69 27.77
N ASN A 46 -12.11 -26.41 27.13
CA ASN A 46 -12.33 -27.79 26.69
C ASN A 46 -11.97 -28.82 27.79
N ALA A 47 -12.01 -30.11 27.45
CA ALA A 47 -11.68 -31.21 28.37
C ALA A 47 -10.26 -31.17 28.95
N ASN A 48 -9.34 -30.45 28.30
CA ASN A 48 -7.97 -30.23 28.75
C ASN A 48 -7.79 -28.90 29.51
N GLY A 49 -8.89 -28.20 29.81
CA GLY A 49 -8.86 -26.87 30.42
C GLY A 49 -8.36 -25.78 29.48
N LEU A 50 -8.24 -26.06 28.17
CA LEU A 50 -7.76 -25.11 27.18
C LEU A 50 -8.89 -24.17 26.75
N VAL A 51 -8.62 -22.86 26.79
CA VAL A 51 -9.41 -21.83 26.11
C VAL A 51 -8.67 -21.39 24.85
N THR A 52 -9.42 -21.09 23.80
CA THR A 52 -8.92 -20.50 22.55
C THR A 52 -9.75 -19.27 22.25
N LEU A 53 -9.09 -18.15 21.95
CA LEU A 53 -9.74 -16.89 21.63
C LEU A 53 -8.92 -16.08 20.64
N GLU A 54 -9.57 -15.08 20.05
CA GLU A 54 -8.91 -14.08 19.23
C GLU A 54 -8.93 -12.72 19.96
N ILE A 55 -7.73 -12.20 20.29
CA ILE A 55 -7.59 -10.85 20.82
C ILE A 55 -8.00 -9.84 19.76
N GLY A 56 -8.93 -8.97 20.11
CA GLY A 56 -9.59 -8.02 19.20
C GLY A 56 -11.00 -8.43 18.77
N GLY A 57 -11.41 -9.67 19.08
CA GLY A 57 -12.76 -10.17 18.82
C GLY A 57 -13.70 -10.10 20.03
N GLY A 58 -13.24 -9.55 21.15
CA GLY A 58 -14.03 -9.42 22.39
C GLY A 58 -14.91 -8.19 22.44
N THR A 59 -15.53 -7.98 23.61
CA THR A 59 -16.25 -6.75 23.91
C THR A 59 -15.25 -5.67 24.33
N VAL A 60 -15.09 -4.63 23.52
CA VAL A 60 -14.18 -3.52 23.82
C VAL A 60 -14.64 -2.77 25.08
N VAL A 61 -13.74 -2.61 26.04
CA VAL A 61 -13.91 -1.78 27.23
C VAL A 61 -13.32 -0.40 27.00
N SER A 62 -12.13 -0.32 26.39
CA SER A 62 -11.47 0.94 26.04
C SER A 62 -10.43 0.78 24.93
N GLY A 63 -10.11 1.90 24.27
CA GLY A 63 -9.15 1.97 23.17
C GLY A 63 -9.70 1.45 21.84
N ASN A 64 -8.85 1.48 20.81
CA ASN A 64 -9.14 0.93 19.49
C ASN A 64 -7.92 0.16 18.98
N LEU A 65 -8.08 -1.14 18.76
CA LEU A 65 -7.00 -2.02 18.33
C LEU A 65 -6.40 -1.61 16.98
N ALA A 66 -7.23 -1.13 16.06
CA ALA A 66 -6.81 -0.76 14.70
C ALA A 66 -5.98 0.52 14.66
N SER A 67 -6.06 1.38 15.68
CA SER A 67 -5.32 2.65 15.74
C SER A 67 -4.06 2.58 16.59
N ILE A 68 -3.68 1.40 17.10
CA ILE A 68 -2.43 1.24 17.86
C ILE A 68 -1.25 1.44 16.90
N ASP A 69 -0.40 2.42 17.18
CA ASP A 69 0.86 2.59 16.48
C ASP A 69 1.90 1.58 16.97
N TRP A 70 1.88 0.39 16.38
CA TRP A 70 2.76 -0.72 16.74
C TRP A 70 4.26 -0.41 16.60
N ALA A 71 4.65 0.70 15.97
CA ALA A 71 6.05 1.13 15.89
C ALA A 71 6.58 1.69 17.21
N ASN A 72 5.72 2.19 18.10
CA ASN A 72 6.10 2.74 19.40
C ASN A 72 6.17 1.67 20.50
N GLY A 73 6.51 0.44 20.13
CA GLY A 73 6.72 -0.67 21.06
C GLY A 73 7.88 -0.42 22.03
N PRO A 74 8.06 -1.29 23.04
CA PRO A 74 7.46 -2.62 23.16
C PRO A 74 6.01 -2.60 23.65
N TYR A 75 5.26 -3.65 23.31
CA TYR A 75 3.91 -3.90 23.80
C TYR A 75 3.84 -5.18 24.62
N PHE A 76 2.88 -5.26 25.54
CA PHE A 76 2.67 -6.40 26.41
C PHE A 76 1.20 -6.78 26.44
N ILE A 77 0.91 -8.08 26.41
CA ILE A 77 -0.43 -8.61 26.66
C ILE A 77 -0.53 -8.92 28.15
N LYS A 78 -1.44 -8.24 28.82
CA LYS A 78 -1.88 -8.59 30.17
C LYS A 78 -3.22 -9.31 30.09
N THR A 79 -3.29 -10.48 30.72
CA THR A 79 -4.50 -11.27 30.87
C THR A 79 -4.91 -11.35 32.32
N GLU A 80 -6.17 -11.05 32.59
CA GLU A 80 -6.81 -11.16 33.89
C GLU A 80 -7.96 -12.16 33.76
N THR A 81 -8.00 -13.18 34.61
CA THR A 81 -8.89 -14.34 34.46
C THR A 81 -9.68 -14.63 35.73
N ASP A 82 -10.98 -14.86 35.55
CA ASP A 82 -11.93 -15.37 36.53
C ASP A 82 -12.35 -16.79 36.09
N PRO A 83 -11.86 -17.83 36.78
CA PRO A 83 -12.19 -19.22 36.45
C PRO A 83 -13.67 -19.59 36.60
N THR A 84 -14.47 -18.73 37.25
CA THR A 84 -15.90 -18.95 37.49
C THR A 84 -16.80 -18.31 36.43
N GLY A 85 -16.22 -17.56 35.48
CA GLY A 85 -16.97 -16.90 34.41
C GLY A 85 -17.39 -15.47 34.71
N GLY A 86 -17.07 -14.95 35.90
CA GLY A 86 -17.42 -13.59 36.34
C GLY A 86 -16.39 -12.53 35.95
N THR A 87 -16.40 -11.43 36.69
CA THR A 87 -15.47 -10.29 36.54
C THR A 87 -14.52 -10.14 37.72
N SER A 88 -14.48 -11.12 38.62
CA SER A 88 -13.61 -11.13 39.80
C SER A 88 -12.30 -11.81 39.43
N TYR A 89 -11.47 -11.10 38.65
CA TYR A 89 -10.23 -11.64 38.11
C TYR A 89 -9.19 -11.91 39.21
N THR A 90 -8.90 -13.18 39.47
CA THR A 90 -7.94 -13.60 40.50
C THR A 90 -6.60 -14.03 39.92
N ILE A 91 -6.56 -14.45 38.65
CA ILE A 91 -5.34 -14.90 37.97
C ILE A 91 -4.91 -13.79 37.02
N THR A 92 -3.66 -13.34 37.14
CA THR A 92 -3.07 -12.33 36.25
C THR A 92 -1.77 -12.84 35.66
N GLY A 93 -1.57 -12.59 34.36
CA GLY A 93 -0.32 -12.83 33.66
C GLY A 93 -0.03 -11.68 32.71
N THR A 94 1.24 -11.33 32.55
CA THR A 94 1.69 -10.34 31.57
C THR A 94 2.83 -10.95 30.75
N SER A 95 2.77 -10.82 29.43
CA SER A 95 3.80 -11.32 28.51
C SER A 95 4.07 -10.28 27.43
N GLN A 96 5.32 -10.16 27.01
CA GLN A 96 5.68 -9.23 25.94
C GLN A 96 5.13 -9.74 24.60
N LEU A 97 4.55 -8.84 23.81
CA LEU A 97 4.19 -9.09 22.43
C LEU A 97 5.46 -8.93 21.59
N LEU A 98 6.01 -10.07 21.17
CA LEU A 98 7.18 -10.11 20.29
C LEU A 98 6.72 -9.99 18.84
N SER A 99 7.37 -9.11 18.07
CA SER A 99 7.11 -9.02 16.63
C SER A 99 7.41 -10.35 15.96
N VAL A 100 6.44 -10.88 15.23
CA VAL A 100 6.67 -12.00 14.31
C VAL A 100 7.45 -11.44 13.11
N PRO A 101 8.42 -12.17 12.51
CA PRO A 101 9.23 -11.65 11.39
C PRO A 101 8.42 -10.96 10.27
N TYR A 102 7.20 -11.43 10.00
CA TYR A 102 6.30 -10.85 9.00
C TYR A 102 5.85 -9.40 9.32
N ALA A 103 5.66 -9.05 10.59
CA ALA A 103 5.21 -7.70 10.99
C ALA A 103 6.32 -6.64 10.83
N LEU A 104 7.60 -7.03 10.96
CA LEU A 104 8.73 -6.12 10.75
C LEU A 104 8.93 -5.79 9.27
N HIS A 105 8.75 -6.79 8.39
CA HIS A 105 8.87 -6.63 6.94
C HIS A 105 7.68 -5.90 6.29
N ALA A 106 6.49 -5.97 6.90
CA ALA A 106 5.31 -5.27 6.38
C ALA A 106 5.49 -3.74 6.38
N LYS A 107 6.22 -3.17 7.36
CA LYS A 107 6.55 -1.74 7.38
C LYS A 107 7.56 -1.34 6.29
N THR A 108 8.48 -2.23 5.93
CA THR A 108 9.42 -1.99 4.81
C THR A 108 8.73 -2.06 3.45
N ALA A 109 7.57 -2.71 3.38
CA ALA A 109 6.74 -2.80 2.18
C ALA A 109 5.74 -1.63 2.04
N GLU A 110 5.72 -0.68 2.99
CA GLU A 110 4.86 0.50 2.94
C GLU A 110 5.38 1.46 1.86
N ASN A 111 4.94 1.19 0.64
CA ASN A 111 5.06 1.98 -0.57
C ASN A 111 6.50 2.40 -0.95
N GLY A 112 7.19 1.53 -1.70
CA GLY A 112 8.46 1.87 -2.36
C GLY A 112 8.33 2.93 -3.46
N PHE A 113 7.11 3.43 -3.72
CA PHE A 113 6.89 4.55 -4.63
C PHE A 113 6.77 5.84 -3.82
N SER A 114 7.77 6.72 -3.96
CA SER A 114 7.84 8.02 -3.29
C SER A 114 6.84 9.06 -3.82
N GLY A 115 6.12 8.73 -4.91
CA GLY A 115 5.32 9.70 -5.66
C GLY A 115 6.15 10.62 -6.57
N ASN A 116 7.48 10.56 -6.47
CA ASN A 116 8.39 11.24 -7.37
C ASN A 116 8.81 10.27 -8.48
N TYR A 117 8.67 10.67 -9.74
CA TYR A 117 9.16 9.86 -10.86
C TYR A 117 10.67 10.04 -11.09
N ASP A 118 11.30 11.07 -10.52
CA ASP A 118 12.74 11.38 -10.69
C ASP A 118 13.66 10.41 -9.93
N ASP A 119 13.15 9.63 -8.98
CA ASP A 119 13.94 8.65 -8.22
C ASP A 119 13.89 7.23 -8.80
N LEU A 120 13.15 7.05 -9.90
CA LEU A 120 13.09 5.79 -10.60
C LEU A 120 14.43 5.51 -11.30
N LEU A 121 14.96 4.31 -11.11
CA LEU A 121 16.07 3.83 -11.90
C LEU A 121 15.54 3.30 -13.24
N ASN A 122 16.34 3.43 -14.30
CA ASN A 122 16.04 2.92 -15.65
C ASN A 122 14.78 3.55 -16.31
N ILE A 123 14.52 4.84 -16.05
CA ILE A 123 13.47 5.58 -16.77
C ILE A 123 13.85 5.65 -18.25
N PRO A 124 12.94 5.28 -19.18
CA PRO A 124 13.14 5.55 -20.60
C PRO A 124 13.33 7.05 -20.83
N GLU A 125 14.35 7.44 -21.57
CA GLU A 125 14.51 8.83 -21.98
C GLU A 125 13.27 9.25 -22.78
N ILE A 126 12.53 10.26 -22.32
CA ILE A 126 11.36 10.77 -23.04
C ILE A 126 11.88 11.53 -24.28
N PRO A 127 11.51 11.09 -25.49
CA PRO A 127 11.84 11.81 -26.72
C PRO A 127 11.41 13.29 -26.64
N SER A 128 12.35 14.21 -26.87
CA SER A 128 12.07 15.65 -26.91
C SER A 128 11.84 16.16 -28.34
N ALA A 129 12.32 15.41 -29.32
CA ALA A 129 12.07 15.64 -30.74
C ALA A 129 11.19 14.53 -31.33
N ILE A 130 10.32 14.90 -32.27
CA ILE A 130 9.46 13.95 -33.00
C ILE A 130 10.31 12.91 -33.74
N SER A 131 11.50 13.28 -34.21
CA SER A 131 12.46 12.40 -34.90
C SER A 131 13.06 11.30 -34.02
N GLN A 132 12.85 11.33 -32.70
CA GLN A 132 13.31 10.31 -31.77
C GLN A 132 12.25 9.23 -31.52
N LEU A 133 11.03 9.37 -32.06
CA LEU A 133 9.96 8.38 -31.96
C LEU A 133 10.06 7.37 -33.11
N LEU A 134 10.30 6.09 -32.78
CA LEU A 134 10.46 4.98 -33.74
C LEU A 134 9.23 4.71 -34.64
N ASN A 135 8.08 5.31 -34.33
CA ASN A 135 6.86 5.12 -35.11
C ASN A 135 6.68 6.16 -36.23
N ASP A 136 7.64 7.07 -36.43
CA ASP A 136 7.65 8.12 -37.46
C ASP A 136 6.30 8.84 -37.60
N ALA A 137 5.56 8.95 -36.51
CA ALA A 137 4.22 9.53 -36.50
C ALA A 137 4.33 11.04 -36.75
N GLY A 138 4.19 11.43 -38.01
CA GLY A 138 4.29 12.82 -38.47
C GLY A 138 5.45 13.13 -39.42
N TYR A 139 6.29 12.15 -39.78
CA TYR A 139 7.27 12.29 -40.86
C TYR A 139 6.81 11.57 -42.13
N LEU A 140 7.17 12.13 -43.30
CA LEU A 140 7.14 11.40 -44.55
C LEU A 140 8.20 10.30 -44.46
N THR A 141 7.79 9.05 -44.25
CA THR A 141 8.71 7.90 -44.16
C THR A 141 9.27 7.48 -45.51
N THR A 142 8.67 7.98 -46.60
CA THR A 142 9.14 7.83 -47.98
C THR A 142 8.72 9.05 -48.79
N GLU A 143 9.71 9.77 -49.34
CA GLU A 143 9.48 10.78 -50.37
C GLU A 143 9.17 10.08 -51.70
N ALA A 144 8.20 10.58 -52.48
CA ALA A 144 7.75 9.91 -53.70
C ALA A 144 8.78 9.92 -54.84
N ASP A 145 9.70 10.90 -54.86
CA ASP A 145 10.73 11.06 -55.90
C ASP A 145 12.18 11.10 -55.34
N GLY A 146 12.34 11.03 -54.01
CA GLY A 146 13.64 10.97 -53.33
C GLY A 146 14.48 12.25 -53.45
N SER A 147 13.89 13.36 -53.91
CA SER A 147 14.56 14.66 -53.91
C SER A 147 14.51 15.28 -52.51
N VAL A 148 15.52 16.06 -52.16
CA VAL A 148 15.52 16.93 -50.96
C VAL A 148 15.82 18.39 -51.34
N THR A 149 15.79 18.69 -52.64
CA THR A 149 16.17 19.99 -53.22
C THR A 149 15.02 20.64 -53.99
N ASN A 150 13.88 19.97 -54.16
CA ASN A 150 12.74 20.49 -54.90
C ASN A 150 11.63 21.05 -53.98
N GLU A 151 11.73 20.81 -52.67
CA GLU A 151 10.69 21.12 -51.69
C GLU A 151 10.77 22.59 -51.22
N LEU A 152 11.90 23.25 -51.45
CA LEU A 152 12.08 24.69 -51.30
C LEU A 152 12.29 25.33 -52.67
N GLN A 153 11.20 25.45 -53.45
CA GLN A 153 11.21 26.23 -54.68
C GLN A 153 10.77 27.66 -54.42
N ALA A 154 11.57 28.62 -54.87
CA ALA A 154 11.16 30.01 -54.88
C ALA A 154 10.24 30.25 -56.09
N LEU A 155 9.05 30.77 -55.82
CA LEU A 155 8.13 31.25 -56.84
C LEU A 155 8.51 32.67 -57.24
N SER A 156 8.65 32.91 -58.54
CA SER A 156 8.80 34.25 -59.10
C SER A 156 7.75 34.49 -60.18
N ILE A 157 7.33 35.73 -60.36
CA ILE A 157 6.40 36.11 -61.42
C ILE A 157 7.07 37.07 -62.39
N SER A 158 6.89 36.83 -63.69
CA SER A 158 7.28 37.76 -64.74
C SER A 158 6.18 37.82 -65.80
N ASN A 159 5.62 39.00 -66.00
CA ASN A 159 4.42 39.24 -66.80
C ASN A 159 3.25 38.36 -66.32
N ASP A 160 2.71 37.53 -67.22
CA ASP A 160 1.61 36.61 -67.00
C ASP A 160 2.07 35.19 -66.61
N THR A 161 3.35 35.01 -66.26
CA THR A 161 3.91 33.67 -66.03
C THR A 161 4.53 33.57 -64.64
N ILE A 162 4.13 32.54 -63.89
CA ILE A 162 4.75 32.13 -62.62
C ILE A 162 5.81 31.08 -62.92
N TYR A 163 7.02 31.26 -62.38
CA TYR A 163 8.18 30.39 -62.55
C TYR A 163 8.58 29.75 -61.23
N LEU A 164 9.06 28.50 -61.32
CA LEU A 164 9.73 27.78 -60.23
C LEU A 164 11.25 27.93 -60.38
N SER A 165 11.97 28.08 -59.26
CA SER A 165 13.43 28.30 -59.26
C SER A 165 14.24 27.19 -59.94
N ASN A 166 13.73 25.96 -59.97
CA ASN A 166 14.41 24.80 -60.58
C ASN A 166 13.91 24.49 -62.00
N GLY A 167 13.19 25.42 -62.63
CA GLY A 167 12.60 25.22 -63.95
C GLY A 167 11.18 24.63 -63.87
N GLY A 168 10.34 25.03 -64.83
CA GLY A 168 8.90 24.84 -64.77
C GLY A 168 8.19 26.19 -64.63
N PHE A 169 7.08 26.34 -65.34
CA PHE A 169 6.30 27.58 -65.33
C PHE A 169 4.82 27.30 -65.58
N VAL A 170 3.97 28.18 -65.07
CA VAL A 170 2.55 28.23 -65.38
C VAL A 170 2.24 29.61 -65.93
N LYS A 171 1.65 29.63 -67.13
CA LYS A 171 1.13 30.86 -67.72
C LYS A 171 -0.30 31.08 -67.22
N LEU A 172 -0.51 32.20 -66.53
CA LEU A 172 -1.82 32.63 -66.08
C LEU A 172 -2.66 33.07 -67.29
N PRO A 173 -3.97 32.77 -67.30
CA PRO A 173 -4.85 33.26 -68.36
C PRO A 173 -4.91 34.80 -68.34
N ALA A 174 -5.14 35.40 -69.51
CA ALA A 174 -5.45 36.83 -69.58
C ALA A 174 -6.70 37.10 -68.73
N GLY A 175 -6.67 38.16 -67.92
CA GLY A 175 -7.82 38.53 -67.11
C GLY A 175 -9.07 38.67 -67.98
N PHE A 176 -10.18 38.07 -67.56
CA PHE A 176 -11.48 38.41 -68.11
C PHE A 176 -11.88 39.74 -67.47
N ASP A 177 -11.91 40.81 -68.26
CA ASP A 177 -12.47 42.11 -67.88
C ASP A 177 -13.99 42.01 -67.67
#